data_AF-A0A8S3RF76-F1
#
_entry.id   AF-A0A8S3RF76-F1
#
_cell.length_a   1.000
_cell.length_b   1.000
_cell.length_c   1.000
_cell.angle_alpha   90.00
_cell.angle_beta   90.00
_cell.angle_gamma   90.00
#
_symmetry.space_group_name_H-M   'P 1'
#
loop_
_entity.id
_entity.type
_entity.pdbx_description
1 polymer ?
#
loop_
_entity_poly.entity_id
_entity_poly.type
_entity_poly.pdbx_seq_one_letter_code
_entity_poly.pdbx_strand_id
1 'polypeptide(L)'
;MKTDIEECLLFLLNIKQISISSIDNDSIRNHCSVQVSDVDDANVKQCDFKDHLKKIHNRMKCSPSSIFLNNIVEFEYFIDVKFNSKASSQWMIVQTLGFTDLQEIEQTLKDSVQRGEIRFIPRGGVAFQVTGSDHSTKNSKAFCLLPLPVETGLPIHVNGQFAIDMSRNKLWGSEESSSSDVRRTWNLELIRKCIAYAYAGGIGFLKRSMVEMKVDSTINDFSRSFPLYSTAKNNFWKELVSYVFYHIKNRQLLVYPVIQYEKIRITGVMYWIRNVPQFQTKESIKWVRRHDQNQMPILIDDLHCQLVGRLNLESLRNCFLDLGMKLITLPTTIQSSMLTSCEHLNNSRDHNKGYCICVQSISPKAAIDFFKSYDSDLIDCYRKFSFVSVEQVKLCLEYCLEYDDLEAIIGAPLLLSNDGTIGTFENQNKLILSKFVDLLSESSEEFVHKCLVEIAKLHKLSFKNLTLTEFARLLPKSLDCTFKTNYVNTWTPLSTLLTREWLECFGNS
;
A
#
# COMPACT_ATOMS: atom_id res chain seq x y z
N MET A 1 30.10 20.04 -7.47
CA MET A 1 30.01 21.43 -7.98
C MET A 1 29.15 21.55 -9.23
N LYS A 2 29.48 20.94 -10.39
CA LYS A 2 28.62 21.03 -11.61
C LYS A 2 27.22 20.40 -11.44
N THR A 3 27.09 19.34 -10.65
CA THR A 3 25.80 18.70 -10.33
C THR A 3 24.99 19.45 -9.26
N ASP A 4 25.63 20.30 -8.45
CA ASP A 4 24.96 21.01 -7.36
C ASP A 4 24.27 22.28 -7.84
N ILE A 5 24.79 22.88 -8.92
CA ILE A 5 24.19 24.06 -9.51
C ILE A 5 22.91 23.75 -10.30
N GLU A 6 22.74 22.53 -10.82
CA GLU A 6 21.55 22.17 -11.61
C GLU A 6 20.25 22.33 -10.78
N GLU A 7 20.33 22.10 -9.47
CA GLU A 7 19.18 22.04 -8.55
C GLU A 7 19.21 23.16 -7.48
N CYS A 8 20.19 24.07 -7.52
CA CYS A 8 20.41 25.03 -6.44
C CYS A 8 19.28 26.06 -6.26
N LEU A 9 18.44 26.23 -7.30
CA LEU A 9 17.35 27.20 -7.31
C LEU A 9 16.03 26.66 -6.72
N LEU A 10 15.90 25.35 -6.44
CA LEU A 10 14.62 24.71 -6.09
C LEU A 10 13.87 25.39 -4.92
N PHE A 11 14.59 25.86 -3.91
CA PHE A 11 14.00 26.46 -2.70
C PHE A 11 14.26 27.98 -2.58
N LEU A 12 14.85 28.60 -3.61
CA LEU A 12 15.11 30.03 -3.64
C LEU A 12 13.90 30.79 -4.18
N LEU A 13 13.39 31.72 -3.38
CA LEU A 13 12.13 32.41 -3.69
C LEU A 13 12.30 33.69 -4.51
N ASN A 14 13.51 34.26 -4.51
CA ASN A 14 13.78 35.59 -5.08
C ASN A 14 14.83 35.54 -6.21
N ILE A 15 15.41 34.36 -6.48
CA ILE A 15 16.43 34.17 -7.50
C ILE A 15 15.88 33.19 -8.52
N LYS A 16 15.73 33.63 -9.77
CA LYS A 16 15.20 32.83 -10.87
C LYS A 16 16.28 32.33 -11.83
N GLN A 17 17.48 32.90 -11.79
CA GLN A 17 18.59 32.47 -12.64
C GLN A 17 19.92 32.67 -11.93
N ILE A 18 20.81 31.69 -12.07
CA ILE A 18 22.23 31.80 -11.70
C ILE A 18 23.05 31.37 -12.92
N SER A 19 24.06 32.15 -13.27
CA SER A 19 25.03 31.80 -14.32
C SER A 19 26.46 31.98 -13.82
N ILE A 20 27.36 31.09 -14.23
CA ILE A 20 28.79 31.16 -13.97
C ILE A 20 29.49 31.36 -15.32
N SER A 21 30.30 32.41 -15.39
CA SER A 21 31.00 32.82 -16.61
C SER A 21 32.44 33.21 -16.28
N SER A 22 33.36 32.98 -17.20
CA SER A 22 34.72 33.54 -17.14
C SER A 22 34.89 34.63 -18.18
N ILE A 23 35.74 35.60 -17.89
CA ILE A 23 36.15 36.62 -18.86
C ILE A 23 37.49 36.18 -19.42
N ASP A 24 37.58 36.05 -20.74
CA ASP A 24 38.81 35.75 -21.47
C ASP A 24 38.93 36.71 -22.65
N ASN A 25 39.99 37.53 -22.66
CA ASN A 25 40.29 38.52 -23.71
C ASN A 25 39.05 39.34 -24.15
N ASP A 26 38.40 40.03 -23.21
CA ASP A 26 37.17 40.84 -23.40
C ASP A 26 35.91 40.07 -23.89
N SER A 27 35.96 38.74 -23.93
CA SER A 27 34.82 37.89 -24.24
C SER A 27 34.30 37.17 -22.99
N ILE A 28 32.96 37.16 -22.82
CA ILE A 28 32.30 36.44 -21.73
C ILE A 28 32.03 35.01 -22.18
N ARG A 29 32.66 34.05 -21.52
CA ARG A 29 32.44 32.62 -21.74
C ARG A 29 31.57 32.05 -20.62
N ASN A 30 30.33 31.69 -20.96
CA ASN A 30 29.40 31.04 -20.03
C ASN A 30 29.79 29.56 -19.81
N HIS A 31 30.01 29.16 -18.56
CA HIS A 31 30.32 27.79 -18.17
C HIS A 31 29.07 26.99 -17.82
N CYS A 32 28.13 27.61 -17.10
CA CYS A 32 26.84 27.02 -16.81
C CYS A 32 25.79 28.08 -16.43
N SER A 33 24.52 27.78 -16.67
CA SER A 33 23.37 28.58 -16.27
C SER A 33 22.24 27.65 -15.85
N VAL A 34 21.63 27.96 -14.71
CA VAL A 34 20.39 27.34 -14.25
C VAL A 34 19.32 28.42 -14.18
N GLN A 35 18.14 28.12 -14.71
CA GLN A 35 16.99 29.02 -14.70
C GLN A 35 15.75 28.29 -14.21
N VAL A 36 14.95 28.99 -13.42
CA VAL A 36 13.64 28.53 -12.95
C VAL A 36 12.56 29.42 -13.54
N SER A 37 11.57 28.79 -14.15
CA SER A 37 10.31 29.41 -14.55
C SER A 37 9.17 28.86 -13.69
N ASP A 38 8.25 29.74 -13.31
CA ASP A 38 7.06 29.36 -12.56
C ASP A 38 6.04 28.69 -13.48
N VAL A 39 5.35 27.67 -12.97
CA VAL A 39 4.26 26.99 -13.65
C VAL A 39 2.95 27.38 -12.96
N ASP A 40 1.94 27.74 -13.76
CA ASP A 40 0.60 28.11 -13.29
C ASP A 40 0.61 29.17 -12.16
N ASP A 41 -0.09 28.90 -11.06
CA ASP A 41 -0.27 29.80 -9.91
C ASP A 41 0.93 29.85 -8.96
N ALA A 42 2.10 29.30 -9.35
CA ALA A 42 3.27 29.23 -8.47
C ALA A 42 3.72 30.59 -7.93
N ASN A 43 3.56 31.66 -8.70
CA ASN A 43 3.86 33.01 -8.24
C ASN A 43 2.96 33.46 -7.08
N VAL A 44 1.66 33.16 -7.15
CA VAL A 44 0.71 33.49 -6.09
C VAL A 44 1.06 32.73 -4.81
N LYS A 45 1.29 31.42 -4.92
CA LYS A 45 1.68 30.55 -3.79
C LYS A 45 3.01 30.97 -3.16
N GLN A 46 4.00 31.37 -3.98
CA GLN A 46 5.28 31.90 -3.49
C GLN A 46 5.11 33.26 -2.79
N CYS A 47 4.22 34.14 -3.28
CA CYS A 47 3.88 35.39 -2.62
C CYS A 47 3.20 35.15 -1.27
N ASP A 48 2.20 34.26 -1.21
CA ASP A 48 1.50 33.90 0.03
C ASP A 48 2.48 33.32 1.07
N PHE A 49 3.41 32.47 0.63
CA PHE A 49 4.48 31.95 1.47
C PHE A 49 5.37 33.08 2.03
N LYS A 50 5.81 34.01 1.16
CA LYS A 50 6.64 35.17 1.57
C LYS A 50 5.92 36.04 2.59
N ASP A 51 4.63 36.26 2.41
CA ASP A 51 3.85 37.13 3.30
C ASP A 51 3.59 36.46 4.66
N HIS A 52 3.35 35.15 4.69
CA HIS A 52 3.31 34.40 5.95
C HIS A 52 4.67 34.41 6.66
N LEU A 53 5.77 34.23 5.92
CA LEU A 53 7.13 34.29 6.47
C LEU A 53 7.42 35.66 7.10
N LYS A 54 7.06 36.76 6.41
CA LYS A 54 7.18 38.13 6.95
C LYS A 54 6.35 38.32 8.22
N LYS A 55 5.10 37.81 8.25
CA LYS A 55 4.24 37.86 9.44
C LYS A 55 4.88 37.16 10.64
N ILE A 56 5.39 35.94 10.44
CA ILE A 56 6.09 35.18 11.51
C ILE A 56 7.33 35.94 11.97
N HIS A 57 8.16 36.40 11.02
CA HIS A 57 9.39 37.13 11.34
C HIS A 57 9.11 38.41 12.16
N ASN A 58 8.08 39.18 11.80
CA ASN A 58 7.69 40.38 12.54
C ASN A 58 7.19 40.05 13.95
N ARG A 59 6.44 38.96 14.15
CA ARG A 59 6.00 38.51 15.48
C ARG A 59 7.18 38.07 16.35
N MET A 60 8.15 37.35 15.77
CA MET A 60 9.35 36.91 16.47
C MET A 60 10.20 38.07 17.00
N LYS A 61 10.24 39.21 16.29
CA LYS A 61 10.95 40.41 16.77
C LYS A 61 10.40 40.91 18.10
N CYS A 62 9.08 40.80 18.31
CA CYS A 62 8.42 41.24 19.54
C CYS A 62 8.41 40.13 20.61
N SER A 63 8.20 38.88 20.19
CA SER A 63 8.15 37.72 21.08
C SER A 63 8.73 36.49 20.36
N PRO A 64 9.98 36.06 20.69
CA PRO A 64 10.62 34.92 20.05
C PRO A 64 9.78 33.63 20.12
N SER A 65 9.13 33.38 21.26
CA SER A 65 8.29 32.19 21.48
C SER A 65 7.00 32.17 20.64
N SER A 66 6.70 33.26 19.91
CA SER A 66 5.53 33.31 19.01
C SER A 66 5.57 32.28 17.88
N ILE A 67 6.73 31.70 17.56
CA ILE A 67 6.83 30.59 16.60
C ILE A 67 6.06 29.35 17.02
N PHE A 68 5.79 29.19 18.32
CA PHE A 68 5.04 28.06 18.87
C PHE A 68 3.53 28.35 19.03
N LEU A 69 3.05 29.50 18.52
CA LEU A 69 1.64 29.88 18.59
C LEU A 69 0.90 29.66 17.27
N ASN A 70 1.63 29.49 16.17
CA ASN A 70 1.04 29.31 14.85
C ASN A 70 1.03 27.83 14.49
N ASN A 71 -0.14 27.33 14.10
CA ASN A 71 -0.25 26.05 13.44
C ASN A 71 0.56 26.06 12.13
N ILE A 72 1.03 24.89 11.75
CA ILE A 72 1.71 24.70 10.48
C ILE A 72 0.84 25.13 9.29
N VAL A 73 1.46 25.82 8.33
CA VAL A 73 0.86 26.18 7.04
C VAL A 73 1.70 25.54 5.93
N GLU A 74 1.04 25.02 4.91
CA GLU A 74 1.63 24.27 3.79
C GLU A 74 1.33 24.99 2.47
N PHE A 75 2.32 25.07 1.60
CA PHE A 75 2.25 25.76 0.30
C PHE A 75 2.82 24.85 -0.78
N GLU A 76 1.99 24.48 -1.75
CA GLU A 76 2.32 23.64 -2.88
C GLU A 76 2.37 24.45 -4.19
N TYR A 77 3.40 24.24 -5.00
CA TYR A 77 3.50 24.84 -6.34
C TYR A 77 4.48 24.07 -7.24
N PHE A 78 4.39 24.31 -8.55
CA PHE A 78 5.25 23.67 -9.55
C PHE A 78 6.21 24.70 -10.17
N ILE A 79 7.41 24.24 -10.48
CA ILE A 79 8.42 25.03 -11.19
C ILE A 79 9.08 24.18 -12.27
N ASP A 80 9.51 24.84 -13.34
CA ASP A 80 10.35 24.22 -14.36
C ASP A 80 11.79 24.68 -14.16
N VAL A 81 12.71 23.73 -14.08
CA VAL A 81 14.14 23.95 -13.95
C VAL A 81 14.81 23.61 -15.28
N LYS A 82 15.50 24.58 -15.86
CA LYS A 82 16.30 24.43 -17.06
C LYS A 82 17.78 24.62 -16.75
N PHE A 83 18.57 23.60 -17.04
CA PHE A 83 20.03 23.66 -16.93
C PHE A 83 20.70 23.70 -18.31
N ASN A 84 21.41 24.78 -18.60
CA ASN A 84 22.04 25.04 -19.90
C ASN A 84 21.03 24.85 -21.05
N SER A 85 21.44 24.11 -22.09
CA SER A 85 20.62 23.76 -23.24
C SER A 85 19.90 22.42 -23.09
N LYS A 86 19.88 21.81 -21.89
CA LYS A 86 19.12 20.58 -21.64
C LYS A 86 17.61 20.86 -21.66
N ALA A 87 16.83 19.79 -21.81
CA ALA A 87 15.38 19.83 -21.61
C ALA A 87 15.05 20.31 -20.18
N SER A 88 13.94 21.02 -20.01
CA SER A 88 13.45 21.39 -18.69
C SER A 88 13.00 20.14 -17.91
N SER A 89 13.16 20.21 -16.59
CA SER A 89 12.61 19.24 -15.65
C SER A 89 11.58 19.95 -14.77
N GLN A 90 10.41 19.35 -14.60
CA GLN A 90 9.38 19.90 -13.74
C GLN A 90 9.53 19.38 -12.33
N TRP A 91 9.40 20.26 -11.35
CA TRP A 91 9.51 19.96 -9.93
C TRP A 91 8.29 20.47 -9.18
N MET A 92 7.73 19.62 -8.32
CA MET A 92 6.72 20.00 -7.35
C MET A 92 7.40 20.35 -6.03
N ILE A 93 7.23 21.59 -5.59
CA ILE A 93 7.76 22.09 -4.33
C ILE A 93 6.62 22.16 -3.31
N VAL A 94 6.86 21.61 -2.13
CA VAL A 94 5.98 21.78 -0.97
C VAL A 94 6.79 22.42 0.14
N GLN A 95 6.41 23.62 0.56
CA GLN A 95 7.04 24.30 1.69
C GLN A 95 6.08 24.42 2.87
N THR A 96 6.62 24.35 4.08
CA THR A 96 5.87 24.50 5.32
C THR A 96 6.47 25.57 6.21
N LEU A 97 5.60 26.25 6.97
CA LEU A 97 5.95 27.20 8.01
C LEU A 97 5.20 26.86 9.29
N GLY A 98 5.91 26.72 10.41
CA GLY A 98 5.33 26.30 11.69
C GLY A 98 5.59 24.83 12.01
N PHE A 99 5.04 24.40 13.14
CA PHE A 99 5.11 23.02 13.61
C PHE A 99 3.70 22.45 13.78
N THR A 100 3.54 21.15 13.56
CA THR A 100 2.41 20.39 14.12
C THR A 100 2.58 20.17 15.62
N ASP A 101 1.54 19.70 16.29
CA ASP A 101 1.63 19.13 17.65
C ASP A 101 2.39 20.03 18.64
N LEU A 102 2.10 21.33 18.62
CA LEU A 102 2.81 22.40 19.36
C LEU A 102 2.92 22.13 20.87
N GLN A 103 1.93 21.43 21.41
CA GLN A 103 1.88 21.04 22.82
C GLN A 103 3.01 20.09 23.19
N GLU A 104 3.48 19.28 22.24
CA GLU A 104 4.49 18.26 22.48
C GLU A 104 5.93 18.74 22.23
N ILE A 105 6.11 19.98 21.78
CA ILE A 105 7.45 20.53 21.57
C ILE A 105 8.16 20.65 22.92
N GLU A 106 9.39 20.14 22.99
CA GLU A 106 10.21 20.12 24.20
C GLU A 106 10.32 21.51 24.86
N GLN A 107 10.10 21.55 26.17
CA GLN A 107 10.15 22.81 26.93
C GLN A 107 11.53 23.47 26.89
N THR A 108 12.59 22.66 26.89
CA THR A 108 13.98 23.11 26.74
C THR A 108 14.18 23.93 25.46
N LEU A 109 13.56 23.52 24.34
CA LEU A 109 13.60 24.27 23.10
C LEU A 109 12.80 25.58 23.20
N LYS A 110 11.61 25.53 23.79
CA LYS A 110 10.77 26.73 24.02
C LYS A 110 11.53 27.79 24.82
N ASP A 111 12.16 27.38 25.91
CA ASP A 111 12.93 28.28 26.78
C ASP A 111 14.15 28.86 26.05
N SER A 112 14.85 28.06 25.25
CA SER A 112 16.05 28.50 24.52
C SER A 112 15.71 29.47 23.38
N VAL A 113 14.58 29.30 22.72
CA VAL A 113 14.04 30.28 21.76
C VAL A 113 13.68 31.58 22.49
N GLN A 114 13.05 31.50 23.67
CA GLN A 114 12.70 32.67 24.47
C GLN A 114 13.95 33.46 24.91
N ARG A 115 15.03 32.76 25.29
CA ARG A 115 16.34 33.37 25.59
C ARG A 115 17.08 33.89 24.35
N GLY A 116 16.59 33.61 23.15
CA GLY A 116 17.19 34.06 21.89
C GLY A 116 18.44 33.29 21.46
N GLU A 117 18.67 32.10 22.04
CA GLU A 117 19.74 31.16 21.68
C GLU A 117 19.46 30.48 20.33
N ILE A 118 18.18 30.24 20.03
CA ILE A 118 17.68 29.79 18.73
C ILE A 118 16.81 30.89 18.13
N ARG A 119 17.21 31.41 16.96
CA ARG A 119 16.50 32.47 16.22
C ARG A 119 15.97 32.00 14.88
N PHE A 120 15.74 30.69 14.76
CA PHE A 120 15.28 30.07 13.53
C PHE A 120 13.77 30.13 13.41
N ILE A 121 13.30 30.20 12.16
CA ILE A 121 11.88 30.02 11.82
C ILE A 121 11.69 28.56 11.47
N PRO A 122 10.62 27.90 11.97
CA PRO A 122 10.30 26.53 11.58
C PRO A 122 9.85 26.52 10.13
N ARG A 123 10.82 26.43 9.23
CA ARG A 123 10.64 26.41 7.79
C ARG A 123 11.18 25.10 7.25
N GLY A 124 10.29 24.32 6.66
CA GLY A 124 10.59 23.05 6.03
C GLY A 124 10.13 23.04 4.58
N GLY A 125 10.52 22.00 3.85
CA GLY A 125 9.96 21.72 2.56
C GLY A 125 10.58 20.51 1.89
N VAL A 126 10.02 20.13 0.76
CA VAL A 126 10.46 19.01 -0.06
C VAL A 126 10.28 19.34 -1.54
N ALA A 127 11.08 18.70 -2.40
CA ALA A 127 10.94 18.83 -3.85
C ALA A 127 10.88 17.45 -4.50
N PHE A 128 9.78 17.19 -5.22
CA PHE A 128 9.58 15.98 -6.02
C PHE A 128 9.84 16.31 -7.49
N GLN A 129 10.66 15.51 -8.15
CA GLN A 129 10.80 15.61 -9.60
C GLN A 129 9.61 14.92 -10.27
N VAL A 130 8.87 15.68 -11.09
CA VAL A 130 7.68 15.20 -11.79
C VAL A 130 8.04 14.71 -13.19
N THR A 131 8.91 15.45 -13.89
CA THR A 131 9.42 15.10 -15.22
C THR A 131 10.93 15.33 -15.32
N GLY A 132 11.62 14.54 -16.12
CA GLY A 132 13.05 14.66 -16.35
C GLY A 132 13.71 13.33 -16.70
N SER A 133 14.81 13.36 -17.46
CA SER A 133 15.49 12.16 -17.97
C SER A 133 16.29 11.38 -16.91
N ASP A 134 16.40 11.90 -15.69
CA ASP A 134 17.25 11.34 -14.63
C ASP A 134 16.42 11.08 -13.36
N HIS A 135 15.54 10.10 -13.41
CA HIS A 135 14.76 9.62 -12.25
C HIS A 135 15.63 8.87 -11.21
N SER A 136 16.95 9.06 -11.21
CA SER A 136 17.82 8.36 -10.29
C SER A 136 17.67 8.96 -8.88
N THR A 137 16.93 8.27 -8.01
CA THR A 137 16.81 8.54 -6.57
C THR A 137 18.16 8.55 -5.84
N LYS A 138 19.26 8.20 -6.52
CA LYS A 138 20.61 8.04 -5.99
C LYS A 138 21.26 9.36 -5.53
N ASN A 139 20.71 10.53 -5.88
CA ASN A 139 21.35 11.82 -5.65
C ASN A 139 20.48 12.85 -4.89
N SER A 140 19.47 12.43 -4.12
CA SER A 140 18.68 13.41 -3.38
C SER A 140 19.48 14.07 -2.25
N LYS A 141 19.41 15.40 -2.18
CA LYS A 141 20.17 16.24 -1.24
C LYS A 141 19.27 16.83 -0.15
N ALA A 142 19.88 17.13 0.99
CA ALA A 142 19.28 18.09 1.92
C ALA A 142 19.66 19.52 1.52
N PHE A 143 18.80 20.46 1.84
CA PHE A 143 18.95 21.88 1.56
C PHE A 143 18.76 22.68 2.84
N CYS A 144 19.54 23.74 2.96
CA CYS A 144 19.26 24.87 3.82
C CYS A 144 19.22 26.12 2.93
N LEU A 145 18.14 26.24 2.15
CA LEU A 145 17.99 27.10 0.96
C LEU A 145 18.87 26.70 -0.23
N LEU A 146 20.12 26.35 0.03
CA LEU A 146 21.07 25.82 -0.94
C LEU A 146 21.42 24.36 -0.62
N PRO A 147 21.87 23.57 -1.61
CA PRO A 147 22.27 22.18 -1.39
C PRO A 147 23.35 22.07 -0.32
N LEU A 148 23.16 21.14 0.62
CA LEU A 148 24.15 20.76 1.60
C LEU A 148 24.90 19.50 1.12
N PRO A 149 26.20 19.35 1.42
CA PRO A 149 26.97 18.16 1.07
C PRO A 149 26.69 17.03 2.07
N VAL A 150 25.41 16.71 2.31
CA VAL A 150 24.95 15.64 3.20
C VAL A 150 24.19 14.58 2.41
N GLU A 151 24.48 13.32 2.69
CA GLU A 151 23.69 12.21 2.14
C GLU A 151 22.43 12.00 2.98
N THR A 152 21.28 11.94 2.31
CA THR A 152 19.99 11.67 2.97
C THR A 152 19.60 10.21 2.86
N GLY A 153 19.82 9.61 1.69
CA GLY A 153 19.30 8.29 1.33
C GLY A 153 17.79 8.29 1.07
N LEU A 154 17.18 9.46 0.91
CA LEU A 154 15.76 9.63 0.61
C LEU A 154 15.55 9.63 -0.91
N PRO A 155 14.33 9.40 -1.41
CA PRO A 155 14.08 9.46 -2.84
C PRO A 155 13.86 10.88 -3.36
N ILE A 156 13.74 11.88 -2.49
CA ILE A 156 13.42 13.28 -2.84
C ILE A 156 14.29 14.28 -2.09
N HIS A 157 14.36 15.50 -2.60
CA HIS A 157 15.07 16.58 -1.92
C HIS A 157 14.29 17.09 -0.71
N VAL A 158 15.03 17.42 0.35
CA VAL A 158 14.49 17.91 1.61
C VAL A 158 15.11 19.25 1.93
N ASN A 159 14.31 20.24 2.29
CA ASN A 159 14.77 21.56 2.72
C ASN A 159 14.34 21.84 4.16
N GLY A 160 15.21 22.50 4.90
CA GLY A 160 14.92 22.94 6.26
C GLY A 160 15.81 24.09 6.69
N GLN A 161 15.31 24.94 7.59
CA GLN A 161 16.12 25.89 8.35
C GLN A 161 16.91 25.13 9.43
N PHE A 162 17.83 24.27 9.01
CA PHE A 162 18.60 23.41 9.90
C PHE A 162 19.67 24.20 10.67
N ALA A 163 19.94 23.78 11.90
CA ALA A 163 21.19 24.07 12.55
C ALA A 163 22.30 23.21 11.92
N ILE A 164 23.36 23.84 11.43
CA ILE A 164 24.49 23.18 10.78
C ILE A 164 25.75 23.33 11.63
N ASP A 165 26.69 22.40 11.49
CA ASP A 165 27.98 22.44 12.17
C ASP A 165 28.93 23.51 11.57
N MET A 166 30.09 23.70 12.21
CA MET A 166 31.06 24.72 11.80
C MET A 166 31.65 24.44 10.41
N SER A 167 31.79 23.17 10.03
CA SER A 167 32.23 22.74 8.69
C SER A 167 31.13 22.86 7.63
N ARG A 168 29.88 23.13 8.03
CA ARG A 168 28.70 23.27 7.17
C ARG A 168 28.47 22.07 6.24
N ASN A 169 29.00 20.93 6.64
CA ASN A 169 28.93 19.68 5.88
C ASN A 169 28.13 18.60 6.60
N LYS A 170 27.65 18.89 7.81
CA LYS A 170 26.75 18.02 8.57
C LYS A 170 25.68 18.83 9.28
N LEU A 171 24.57 18.18 9.58
CA LEU A 171 23.55 18.74 10.45
C LEU A 171 24.05 18.69 11.89
N TRP A 172 23.81 19.76 12.65
CA TRP A 172 24.23 19.82 14.04
C TRP A 172 23.64 18.67 14.83
N GLY A 173 24.52 17.91 15.48
CA GLY A 173 24.19 16.77 16.29
C GLY A 173 23.55 15.63 15.52
N SER A 174 23.93 15.38 14.27
CA SER A 174 23.57 14.14 13.56
C SER A 174 24.31 12.89 14.08
N GLU A 175 25.39 13.07 14.85
CA GLU A 175 26.20 12.01 15.48
C GLU A 175 25.86 11.90 16.98
N GLU A 176 26.06 10.72 17.57
CA GLU A 176 25.53 10.37 18.91
C GLU A 176 26.22 11.09 20.08
N SER A 177 27.34 11.79 19.86
CA SER A 177 28.15 12.43 20.91
C SER A 177 27.58 13.74 21.47
N SER A 178 26.48 14.26 20.91
CA SER A 178 25.92 15.59 21.27
C SER A 178 24.43 15.52 21.65
N SER A 179 24.08 14.64 22.58
CA SER A 179 22.68 14.30 22.90
C SER A 179 21.89 15.41 23.60
N SER A 180 22.53 16.41 24.22
CA SER A 180 21.86 17.46 25.01
C SER A 180 21.88 18.87 24.41
N ASP A 181 22.32 19.07 23.17
CA ASP A 181 22.35 20.40 22.54
C ASP A 181 20.99 20.78 21.95
N VAL A 182 20.48 21.97 22.30
CA VAL A 182 19.19 22.48 21.80
C VAL A 182 19.12 22.62 20.28
N ARG A 183 20.25 22.77 19.58
CA ARG A 183 20.31 22.76 18.11
C ARG A 183 19.95 21.38 17.54
N ARG A 184 20.31 20.30 18.23
CA ARG A 184 19.89 18.94 17.88
C ARG A 184 18.39 18.80 18.10
N THR A 185 17.88 19.27 19.24
CA THR A 185 16.42 19.29 19.51
C THR A 185 15.68 20.07 18.41
N TRP A 186 16.17 21.25 18.03
CA TRP A 186 15.61 22.03 16.91
C TRP A 186 15.54 21.23 15.60
N ASN A 187 16.65 20.58 15.21
CA ASN A 187 16.68 19.80 13.98
C ASN A 187 15.70 18.62 14.03
N LEU A 188 15.60 17.92 15.16
CA LEU A 188 14.64 16.83 15.34
C LEU A 188 13.19 17.32 15.25
N GLU A 189 12.85 18.42 15.93
CA GLU A 189 11.49 18.99 15.86
C GLU A 189 11.15 19.48 14.44
N LEU A 190 12.11 20.10 13.76
CA LEU A 190 11.97 20.51 12.35
C LEU A 190 11.70 19.32 11.43
N ILE A 191 12.45 18.24 11.60
CA ILE A 191 12.28 17.02 10.82
C ILE A 191 10.90 16.40 11.08
N ARG A 192 10.56 16.18 12.36
CA ARG A 192 9.36 15.44 12.78
C ARG A 192 8.06 16.18 12.54
N LYS A 193 8.03 17.49 12.84
CA LYS A 193 6.79 18.27 12.92
C LYS A 193 6.62 19.30 11.80
N CYS A 194 7.64 19.56 10.99
CA CYS A 194 7.60 20.54 9.90
C CYS A 194 7.86 19.91 8.53
N ILE A 195 8.99 19.22 8.37
CA ILE A 195 9.42 18.63 7.10
C ILE A 195 8.63 17.36 6.79
N ALA A 196 8.47 16.46 7.77
CA ALA A 196 7.69 15.24 7.59
C ALA A 196 6.24 15.53 7.19
N TYR A 197 5.68 16.63 7.72
CA TYR A 197 4.35 17.11 7.33
C TYR A 197 4.33 17.52 5.84
N ALA A 198 5.30 18.32 5.39
CA ALA A 198 5.44 18.71 3.98
C ALA A 198 5.63 17.51 3.06
N TYR A 199 6.43 16.52 3.48
CA TYR A 199 6.64 15.29 2.73
C TYR A 199 5.32 14.52 2.59
N ALA A 200 4.62 14.23 3.69
CA ALA A 200 3.36 13.51 3.66
C ALA A 200 2.33 14.20 2.74
N GLY A 201 2.19 15.52 2.85
CA GLY A 201 1.35 16.32 1.96
C GLY A 201 1.78 16.18 0.51
N GLY A 202 3.08 16.32 0.25
CA GLY A 202 3.72 16.10 -1.05
C GLY A 202 3.32 14.80 -1.73
N ILE A 203 3.39 13.66 -1.04
CA ILE A 203 2.93 12.38 -1.59
C ILE A 203 1.45 12.47 -2.03
N GLY A 204 0.60 13.10 -1.20
CA GLY A 204 -0.82 13.32 -1.52
C GLY A 204 -1.07 14.31 -2.66
N PHE A 205 -0.22 15.33 -2.84
CA PHE A 205 -0.29 16.28 -3.96
C PHE A 205 0.15 15.62 -5.26
N LEU A 206 1.29 14.90 -5.24
CA LEU A 206 1.85 14.21 -6.40
C LEU A 206 0.81 13.27 -7.02
N LYS A 207 0.09 12.51 -6.18
CA LYS A 207 -1.01 11.65 -6.59
C LYS A 207 -2.11 12.36 -7.39
N ARG A 208 -2.40 13.64 -7.10
CA ARG A 208 -3.43 14.41 -7.83
C ARG A 208 -2.92 14.94 -9.17
N SER A 209 -1.62 15.04 -9.32
CA SER A 209 -0.96 15.55 -10.54
C SER A 209 -0.53 14.44 -11.49
N MET A 210 -0.59 13.17 -11.07
CA MET A 210 -0.28 12.04 -11.94
C MET A 210 -1.39 11.80 -12.96
N VAL A 211 -1.01 11.65 -14.23
CA VAL A 211 -1.88 11.16 -15.29
C VAL A 211 -1.89 9.64 -15.23
N GLU A 212 -3.05 9.05 -14.93
CA GLU A 212 -3.19 7.59 -14.93
C GLU A 212 -3.03 7.06 -16.36
N MET A 213 -1.91 6.37 -16.62
CA MET A 213 -1.64 5.72 -17.92
C MET A 213 -2.03 4.24 -17.86
N LYS A 214 -1.14 3.41 -17.32
CA LYS A 214 -1.36 2.00 -16.97
C LYS A 214 -1.28 1.85 -15.45
N VAL A 215 -2.05 0.93 -14.89
CA VAL A 215 -2.11 0.71 -13.44
C VAL A 215 -0.71 0.44 -12.86
N ASP A 216 0.01 -0.53 -13.42
CA ASP A 216 1.35 -0.91 -12.93
C ASP A 216 2.38 0.21 -13.04
N SER A 217 2.41 0.94 -14.16
CA SER A 217 3.37 2.04 -14.34
C SER A 217 3.07 3.17 -13.37
N THR A 218 1.79 3.51 -13.19
CA THR A 218 1.33 4.55 -12.26
C THR A 218 1.70 4.18 -10.83
N ILE A 219 1.44 2.94 -10.40
CA ILE A 219 1.82 2.45 -9.07
C ILE A 219 3.34 2.49 -8.89
N ASN A 220 4.11 2.02 -9.86
CA ASN A 220 5.57 1.99 -9.76
C ASN A 220 6.17 3.39 -9.70
N ASP A 221 5.71 4.32 -10.53
CA ASP A 221 6.19 5.70 -10.53
C ASP A 221 5.78 6.43 -9.25
N PHE A 222 4.55 6.21 -8.76
CA PHE A 222 4.09 6.74 -7.48
C PHE A 222 4.90 6.19 -6.30
N SER A 223 5.22 4.89 -6.32
CA SER A 223 5.97 4.20 -5.26
C SER A 223 7.36 4.80 -5.05
N ARG A 224 7.99 5.36 -6.09
CA ARG A 224 9.29 6.04 -5.98
C ARG A 224 9.25 7.28 -5.09
N SER A 225 8.07 7.83 -4.79
CA SER A 225 7.93 9.00 -3.92
C SER A 225 8.05 8.66 -2.42
N PHE A 226 7.83 7.40 -2.02
CA PHE A 226 7.80 7.01 -0.61
C PHE A 226 9.19 6.86 0.00
N PRO A 227 9.41 7.36 1.23
CA PRO A 227 10.68 7.19 1.91
C PRO A 227 10.88 5.74 2.40
N LEU A 228 12.10 5.24 2.25
CA LEU A 228 12.50 3.91 2.70
C LEU A 228 13.38 4.01 3.96
N TYR A 229 12.97 3.32 5.03
CA TYR A 229 13.69 3.32 6.30
C TYR A 229 15.10 2.71 6.15
N SER A 230 15.22 1.67 5.30
CA SER A 230 16.47 0.96 5.04
C SER A 230 17.51 1.79 4.29
N THR A 231 17.10 2.79 3.50
CA THR A 231 18.03 3.63 2.72
C THR A 231 18.43 4.91 3.45
N ALA A 232 17.67 5.33 4.47
CA ALA A 232 17.93 6.52 5.26
C ALA A 232 19.29 6.45 5.98
N LYS A 233 20.14 7.45 5.73
CA LYS A 233 21.59 7.38 6.04
C LYS A 233 21.94 7.52 7.52
N ASN A 234 21.09 8.15 8.32
CA ASN A 234 21.32 8.35 9.75
C ASN A 234 19.99 8.44 10.53
N ASN A 235 20.08 8.58 11.85
CA ASN A 235 18.90 8.62 12.72
C ASN A 235 17.97 9.81 12.42
N PHE A 236 18.49 10.98 12.02
CA PHE A 236 17.63 12.11 11.63
C PHE A 236 16.76 11.77 10.41
N TRP A 237 17.33 11.11 9.39
CA TRP A 237 16.55 10.73 8.21
C TRP A 237 15.60 9.56 8.50
N LYS A 238 15.96 8.63 9.39
CA LYS A 238 15.05 7.57 9.87
C LYS A 238 13.86 8.14 10.67
N GLU A 239 14.11 9.17 11.47
CA GLU A 239 13.06 9.95 12.12
C GLU A 239 12.14 10.62 11.09
N LEU A 240 12.71 11.23 10.04
CA LEU A 240 11.93 11.79 8.94
C LEU A 240 11.00 10.73 8.34
N VAL A 241 11.55 9.59 7.92
CA VAL A 241 10.77 8.48 7.31
C VAL A 241 9.61 8.07 8.22
N SER A 242 9.90 7.87 9.51
CA SER A 242 8.89 7.42 10.47
C SER A 242 7.77 8.44 10.63
N TYR A 243 8.13 9.73 10.74
CA TYR A 243 7.15 10.79 10.88
C TYR A 243 6.40 11.10 9.58
N VAL A 244 6.94 10.77 8.39
CA VAL A 244 6.16 10.85 7.14
C VAL A 244 4.94 9.93 7.24
N PHE A 245 5.13 8.67 7.65
CA PHE A 245 4.02 7.73 7.78
C PHE A 245 3.07 8.09 8.93
N TYR A 246 3.58 8.66 10.02
CA TYR A 246 2.76 9.26 11.09
C TYR A 246 1.83 10.34 10.54
N HIS A 247 2.36 11.30 9.77
CA HIS A 247 1.56 12.38 9.17
C HIS A 247 0.60 11.87 8.10
N ILE A 248 0.97 10.86 7.31
CA ILE A 248 0.04 10.21 6.37
C ILE A 248 -1.17 9.63 7.12
N LYS A 249 -0.93 8.92 8.24
CA LYS A 249 -1.99 8.35 9.09
C LYS A 249 -2.87 9.46 9.69
N ASN A 250 -2.27 10.41 10.39
CA ASN A 250 -3.01 11.41 11.16
C ASN A 250 -3.76 12.42 10.28
N ARG A 251 -3.20 12.74 9.11
CA ARG A 251 -3.89 13.57 8.10
C ARG A 251 -4.89 12.77 7.26
N GLN A 252 -5.00 11.45 7.46
CA GLN A 252 -5.87 10.55 6.71
C GLN A 252 -5.72 10.69 5.18
N LEU A 253 -4.47 10.69 4.70
CA LEU A 253 -4.20 10.91 3.28
C LEU A 253 -4.61 9.69 2.43
N LEU A 254 -5.20 9.98 1.26
CA LEU A 254 -5.63 8.99 0.25
C LEU A 254 -4.45 8.60 -0.64
N VAL A 255 -3.47 7.90 -0.09
CA VAL A 255 -2.19 7.58 -0.75
C VAL A 255 -1.91 6.09 -0.87
N TYR A 256 -2.81 5.21 -0.44
CA TYR A 256 -2.64 3.77 -0.59
C TYR A 256 -3.41 3.30 -1.81
N PRO A 257 -2.74 2.80 -2.87
CA PRO A 257 -3.40 2.27 -4.04
C PRO A 257 -4.00 0.90 -3.75
N VAL A 258 -5.23 0.69 -4.20
CA VAL A 258 -5.93 -0.60 -4.22
C VAL A 258 -6.45 -0.79 -5.64
N ILE A 259 -6.17 -1.94 -6.27
CA ILE A 259 -6.67 -2.24 -7.61
C ILE A 259 -8.15 -2.61 -7.51
N GLN A 260 -8.96 -2.01 -8.39
CA GLN A 260 -10.35 -2.38 -8.57
C GLN A 260 -10.58 -2.92 -9.98
N TYR A 261 -11.38 -3.99 -10.06
CA TYR A 261 -11.77 -4.61 -11.31
C TYR A 261 -13.24 -4.29 -11.59
N GLU A 262 -13.49 -3.52 -12.64
CA GLU A 262 -14.85 -3.24 -13.12
C GLU A 262 -15.14 -4.09 -14.36
N LYS A 263 -16.25 -4.83 -14.36
CA LYS A 263 -16.73 -5.54 -15.55
C LYS A 263 -17.55 -4.60 -16.40
N ILE A 264 -17.01 -4.17 -17.54
CA ILE A 264 -17.69 -3.33 -18.51
C ILE A 264 -18.32 -4.23 -19.57
N ARG A 265 -19.62 -4.07 -19.80
CA ARG A 265 -20.33 -4.78 -20.87
C ARG A 265 -19.90 -4.20 -22.22
N ILE A 266 -19.40 -5.05 -23.12
CA ILE A 266 -18.99 -4.62 -24.46
C ILE A 266 -20.27 -4.40 -25.29
N THR A 267 -20.56 -3.16 -25.65
CA THR A 267 -21.65 -2.83 -26.58
C THR A 267 -21.05 -2.42 -27.93
N GLY A 268 -21.20 -3.27 -28.95
CA GLY A 268 -20.72 -3.00 -30.31
C GLY A 268 -21.58 -3.70 -31.38
N VAL A 269 -21.71 -3.08 -32.56
CA VAL A 269 -22.66 -3.47 -33.63
C VAL A 269 -22.43 -4.90 -34.16
N MET A 270 -21.22 -5.45 -34.10
CA MET A 270 -20.92 -6.84 -34.49
C MET A 270 -21.27 -7.91 -33.44
N TYR A 271 -21.55 -7.53 -32.18
CA TYR A 271 -21.74 -8.49 -31.08
C TYR A 271 -23.18 -8.94 -30.86
N TRP A 272 -24.16 -8.31 -31.52
CA TRP A 272 -25.58 -8.70 -31.47
C TRP A 272 -25.86 -10.07 -32.12
N ILE A 273 -24.89 -10.65 -32.85
CA ILE A 273 -25.04 -11.95 -33.55
C ILE A 273 -24.76 -13.14 -32.61
N ARG A 274 -24.06 -12.94 -31.49
CA ARG A 274 -23.85 -13.96 -30.46
C ARG A 274 -24.63 -13.54 -29.21
N ASN A 275 -25.69 -14.26 -28.86
CA ASN A 275 -26.53 -14.04 -27.66
C ASN A 275 -25.79 -14.27 -26.32
N VAL A 276 -24.48 -13.98 -26.25
CA VAL A 276 -23.65 -14.10 -25.05
C VAL A 276 -23.09 -12.71 -24.74
N PRO A 277 -23.48 -12.08 -23.61
CA PRO A 277 -22.88 -10.82 -23.19
C PRO A 277 -21.37 -10.98 -23.00
N GLN A 278 -20.57 -10.26 -23.77
CA GLN A 278 -19.13 -10.20 -23.54
C GLN A 278 -18.81 -9.07 -22.56
N PHE A 279 -18.00 -9.39 -21.55
CA PHE A 279 -17.54 -8.43 -20.56
C PHE A 279 -16.04 -8.27 -20.70
N GLN A 280 -15.57 -7.02 -20.64
CA GLN A 280 -14.16 -6.70 -20.48
C GLN A 280 -13.92 -6.26 -19.04
N THR A 281 -12.89 -6.81 -18.39
CA THR A 281 -12.41 -6.30 -17.12
C THR A 281 -11.57 -5.05 -17.37
N LYS A 282 -11.95 -3.95 -16.74
CA LYS A 282 -11.16 -2.72 -16.69
C LYS A 282 -10.57 -2.60 -15.29
N GLU A 283 -9.25 -2.48 -15.24
CA GLU A 283 -8.52 -2.19 -14.01
C GLU A 283 -8.48 -0.69 -13.76
N SER A 284 -8.66 -0.28 -12.52
CA SER A 284 -8.49 1.10 -12.07
C SER A 284 -7.84 1.15 -10.70
N ILE A 285 -7.18 2.26 -10.38
CA ILE A 285 -6.58 2.46 -9.06
C ILE A 285 -7.58 3.22 -8.19
N LYS A 286 -8.01 2.60 -7.09
CA LYS A 286 -8.70 3.29 -6.02
C LYS A 286 -7.71 3.66 -4.92
N TRP A 287 -7.62 4.95 -4.67
CA TRP A 287 -6.79 5.49 -3.59
C TRP A 287 -7.59 5.50 -2.30
N VAL A 288 -7.10 4.80 -1.28
CA VAL A 288 -7.81 4.64 -0.01
C VAL A 288 -7.04 5.26 1.15
N ARG A 289 -7.79 5.59 2.21
CA ARG A 289 -7.23 5.87 3.54
C ARG A 289 -6.95 4.55 4.21
N ARG A 290 -6.05 4.57 5.18
CA ARG A 290 -5.72 3.35 5.91
C ARG A 290 -6.81 2.89 6.88
N HIS A 291 -7.65 3.83 7.35
CA HIS A 291 -8.74 3.53 8.28
C HIS A 291 -10.03 4.14 7.71
N ASP A 292 -10.99 3.29 7.38
CA ASP A 292 -12.38 3.69 7.15
C ASP A 292 -13.19 2.97 8.24
N GLN A 293 -13.72 3.73 9.22
CA GLN A 293 -14.31 3.18 10.46
C GLN A 293 -15.51 2.24 10.24
N ASN A 294 -16.06 2.20 9.02
CA ASN A 294 -17.27 1.43 8.67
C ASN A 294 -17.06 0.48 7.48
N GLN A 295 -15.82 0.12 7.11
CA GLN A 295 -15.54 -0.79 5.99
C GLN A 295 -14.58 -1.90 6.39
N MET A 296 -14.60 -3.01 5.63
CA MET A 296 -13.63 -4.10 5.72
C MET A 296 -12.19 -3.60 5.83
N PRO A 297 -11.33 -4.25 6.65
CA PRO A 297 -9.96 -3.80 6.85
C PRO A 297 -9.21 -3.77 5.52
N ILE A 298 -8.43 -2.70 5.32
CA ILE A 298 -7.54 -2.57 4.18
C ILE A 298 -6.21 -3.19 4.58
N LEU A 299 -5.82 -4.25 3.88
CA LEU A 299 -4.70 -5.11 4.26
C LEU A 299 -3.50 -4.85 3.36
N ILE A 300 -2.31 -4.98 3.94
CA ILE A 300 -1.07 -4.99 3.15
C ILE A 300 -0.99 -6.29 2.36
N ASP A 301 -0.63 -6.17 1.09
CA ASP A 301 -0.41 -7.29 0.19
C ASP A 301 1.04 -7.79 0.27
N ASP A 302 1.29 -8.71 1.19
CA ASP A 302 2.57 -9.38 1.38
C ASP A 302 2.50 -10.88 1.08
N LEU A 303 1.47 -11.33 0.34
CA LEU A 303 1.30 -12.75 -0.04
C LEU A 303 2.57 -13.30 -0.70
N HIS A 304 3.21 -12.49 -1.54
CA HIS A 304 4.46 -12.88 -2.19
C HIS A 304 5.58 -13.18 -1.18
N CYS A 305 5.68 -12.43 -0.07
CA CYS A 305 6.66 -12.71 0.98
C CYS A 305 6.28 -13.95 1.80
N GLN A 306 4.99 -14.20 1.97
CA GLN A 306 4.50 -15.32 2.76
C GLN A 306 4.65 -16.65 2.02
N LEU A 307 4.17 -16.78 0.77
CA LEU A 307 3.89 -18.09 0.17
C LEU A 307 4.82 -18.47 -1.01
N VAL A 308 6.03 -17.91 -1.09
CA VAL A 308 7.00 -18.23 -2.17
C VAL A 308 7.16 -19.75 -2.33
N GLY A 309 6.83 -20.27 -3.52
CA GLY A 309 7.00 -21.68 -3.86
C GLY A 309 6.01 -22.66 -3.22
N ARG A 310 5.00 -22.17 -2.47
CA ARG A 310 4.00 -23.01 -1.79
C ARG A 310 2.64 -23.05 -2.50
N LEU A 311 2.13 -21.88 -2.91
CA LEU A 311 0.83 -21.73 -3.56
C LEU A 311 0.95 -20.91 -4.85
N ASN A 312 -0.06 -21.01 -5.72
CA ASN A 312 -0.19 -20.12 -6.87
C ASN A 312 -0.60 -18.72 -6.39
N LEU A 313 0.42 -17.93 -6.03
CA LEU A 313 0.32 -16.57 -5.48
C LEU A 313 -0.54 -15.64 -6.33
N GLU A 314 -0.33 -15.65 -7.64
CA GLU A 314 -1.02 -14.75 -8.55
C GLU A 314 -2.51 -15.09 -8.63
N SER A 315 -2.85 -16.38 -8.69
CA SER A 315 -4.25 -16.83 -8.68
C SER A 315 -4.96 -16.56 -7.35
N LEU A 316 -4.28 -16.77 -6.21
CA LEU A 316 -4.83 -16.47 -4.89
C LEU A 316 -5.08 -14.96 -4.71
N ARG A 317 -4.10 -14.14 -5.08
CA ARG A 317 -4.20 -12.68 -5.05
C ARG A 317 -5.35 -12.19 -5.92
N ASN A 318 -5.44 -12.67 -7.16
CA ASN A 318 -6.51 -12.30 -8.08
C ASN A 318 -7.87 -12.73 -7.54
N CYS A 319 -7.97 -13.90 -6.89
CA CYS A 319 -9.21 -14.33 -6.24
C CYS A 319 -9.67 -13.36 -5.14
N PHE A 320 -8.77 -12.95 -4.25
CA PHE A 320 -9.11 -11.97 -3.20
C PHE A 320 -9.55 -10.64 -3.80
N LEU A 321 -8.86 -10.15 -4.83
CA LEU A 321 -9.21 -8.91 -5.50
C LEU A 321 -10.56 -8.99 -6.23
N ASP A 322 -10.82 -10.09 -6.94
CA ASP A 322 -12.09 -10.35 -7.65
C ASP A 322 -13.29 -10.42 -6.69
N LEU A 323 -13.08 -10.96 -5.49
CA LEU A 323 -14.08 -11.00 -4.44
C LEU A 323 -14.32 -9.62 -3.80
N GLY A 324 -13.42 -8.66 -4.02
CA GLY A 324 -13.53 -7.29 -3.52
C GLY A 324 -12.74 -7.04 -2.23
N MET A 325 -11.78 -7.91 -1.89
CA MET A 325 -10.82 -7.64 -0.83
C MET A 325 -9.94 -6.45 -1.22
N LYS A 326 -9.71 -5.54 -0.27
CA LYS A 326 -8.91 -4.34 -0.50
C LYS A 326 -7.48 -4.59 -0.06
N LEU A 327 -6.64 -5.00 -1.01
CA LEU A 327 -5.21 -5.22 -0.82
C LEU A 327 -4.42 -3.99 -1.29
N ILE A 328 -3.55 -3.45 -0.44
CA ILE A 328 -2.69 -2.32 -0.77
C ILE A 328 -1.59 -2.78 -1.73
N THR A 329 -1.60 -2.23 -2.94
CA THR A 329 -0.65 -2.56 -4.00
C THR A 329 0.57 -1.66 -4.01
N LEU A 330 1.33 -1.66 -2.90
CA LEU A 330 2.65 -1.02 -2.82
C LEU A 330 3.77 -2.06 -2.85
N PRO A 331 4.95 -1.75 -3.41
CA PRO A 331 6.13 -2.60 -3.29
C PRO A 331 6.44 -3.02 -1.85
N THR A 332 6.88 -4.27 -1.66
CA THR A 332 7.22 -4.85 -0.36
C THR A 332 8.25 -4.02 0.41
N THR A 333 9.16 -3.35 -0.28
CA THR A 333 10.14 -2.43 0.34
C THR A 333 9.49 -1.27 1.08
N ILE A 334 8.40 -0.69 0.54
CA ILE A 334 7.64 0.38 1.20
C ILE A 334 6.84 -0.20 2.37
N GLN A 335 6.25 -1.38 2.19
CA GLN A 335 5.53 -2.07 3.26
C GLN A 335 6.44 -2.35 4.46
N SER A 336 7.64 -2.89 4.22
CA SER A 336 8.67 -3.09 5.27
C SER A 336 9.12 -1.78 5.90
N SER A 337 9.26 -0.71 5.10
CA SER A 337 9.56 0.64 5.60
C SER A 337 8.48 1.15 6.57
N MET A 338 7.21 0.93 6.23
CA MET A 338 6.06 1.28 7.08
C MET A 338 6.06 0.48 8.39
N LEU A 339 6.30 -0.84 8.33
CA LEU A 339 6.39 -1.71 9.50
C LEU A 339 7.51 -1.27 10.44
N THR A 340 8.72 -1.11 9.91
CA THR A 340 9.90 -0.68 10.67
C THR A 340 9.70 0.70 11.29
N SER A 341 9.06 1.62 10.56
CA SER A 341 8.71 2.95 11.07
C SER A 341 7.70 2.87 12.22
N CYS A 342 6.73 1.95 12.15
CA CYS A 342 5.77 1.72 13.22
C CYS A 342 6.46 1.21 14.49
N GLU A 343 7.33 0.20 14.36
CA GLU A 343 8.14 -0.32 15.46
C GLU A 343 9.02 0.76 16.08
N HIS A 344 9.70 1.56 15.24
CA HIS A 344 10.53 2.68 15.68
C HIS A 344 9.74 3.69 16.53
N LEU A 345 8.56 4.09 16.07
CA LEU A 345 7.69 5.02 16.81
C LEU A 345 7.14 4.41 18.10
N ASN A 346 6.81 3.13 18.11
CA ASN A 346 6.32 2.44 19.32
C ASN A 346 7.44 2.29 20.37
N ASN A 347 8.67 2.05 19.92
CA ASN A 347 9.85 1.91 20.79
C ASN A 347 10.45 3.25 21.24
N SER A 348 10.05 4.37 20.65
CA SER A 348 10.41 5.70 21.12
C SER A 348 9.80 5.96 22.51
N ARG A 349 10.49 6.75 23.36
CA ARG A 349 10.13 7.07 24.75
C ARG A 349 8.71 7.65 24.95
N ASP A 350 7.99 7.94 23.89
CA ASP A 350 6.58 8.32 23.90
C ASP A 350 5.63 7.08 23.90
N HIS A 351 5.92 6.05 24.71
CA HIS A 351 5.22 4.76 24.77
C HIS A 351 3.69 4.83 25.04
N ASN A 352 3.17 5.98 25.48
CA ASN A 352 1.76 6.16 25.84
C ASN A 352 0.85 6.72 24.73
N LYS A 353 1.34 6.99 23.51
CA LYS A 353 0.59 7.82 22.55
C LYS A 353 -0.07 7.09 21.38
N GLY A 354 -0.06 5.75 21.35
CA GLY A 354 -0.78 5.01 20.31
C GLY A 354 -0.35 5.38 18.88
N TYR A 355 0.96 5.61 18.67
CA TYR A 355 1.53 5.90 17.35
C TYR A 355 1.25 4.80 16.33
N CYS A 356 0.84 3.61 16.79
CA CYS A 356 0.52 2.42 15.99
C CYS A 356 -0.13 2.77 14.65
N ILE A 357 0.70 2.79 13.62
CA ILE A 357 0.33 2.73 12.23
C ILE A 357 -0.21 1.30 12.10
N CYS A 358 -1.55 1.08 12.09
CA CYS A 358 -2.16 -0.26 12.16
C CYS A 358 -1.78 -1.16 10.96
N VAL A 359 -0.57 -1.70 10.91
CA VAL A 359 -0.07 -2.46 9.75
C VAL A 359 -0.56 -3.89 9.84
N GLN A 360 -1.79 -4.11 9.39
CA GLN A 360 -2.29 -5.47 9.19
C GLN A 360 -1.98 -5.90 7.77
N SER A 361 -1.11 -6.90 7.67
CA SER A 361 -0.94 -7.70 6.46
C SER A 361 -2.10 -8.67 6.30
N ILE A 362 -2.34 -9.12 5.07
CA ILE A 362 -3.20 -10.27 4.82
C ILE A 362 -2.65 -11.48 5.57
N SER A 363 -3.54 -12.19 6.26
CA SER A 363 -3.20 -13.40 7.02
C SER A 363 -4.30 -14.43 6.83
N PRO A 364 -4.07 -15.73 7.10
CA PRO A 364 -5.12 -16.74 7.07
C PRO A 364 -6.35 -16.34 7.89
N LYS A 365 -6.15 -15.79 9.09
CA LYS A 365 -7.24 -15.28 9.93
C LYS A 365 -7.99 -14.11 9.29
N ALA A 366 -7.28 -13.13 8.73
CA ALA A 366 -7.91 -11.99 8.07
C ALA A 366 -8.69 -12.42 6.81
N ALA A 367 -8.21 -13.42 6.08
CA ALA A 367 -8.93 -14.01 4.96
C ALA A 367 -10.22 -14.71 5.44
N ILE A 368 -10.14 -15.52 6.50
CA ILE A 368 -11.32 -16.15 7.13
C ILE A 368 -12.35 -15.08 7.55
N ASP A 369 -11.92 -14.04 8.25
CA ASP A 369 -12.82 -12.96 8.69
C ASP A 369 -13.44 -12.21 7.50
N PHE A 370 -12.67 -12.05 6.42
CA PHE A 370 -13.17 -11.52 5.17
C PHE A 370 -14.27 -12.39 4.56
N PHE A 371 -14.05 -13.70 4.46
CA PHE A 371 -15.05 -14.63 3.95
C PHE A 371 -16.32 -14.66 4.83
N LYS A 372 -16.17 -14.56 6.15
CA LYS A 372 -17.29 -14.49 7.09
C LYS A 372 -18.09 -13.18 7.02
N SER A 373 -17.50 -12.11 6.48
CA SER A 373 -18.20 -10.83 6.33
C SER A 373 -19.29 -10.84 5.25
N TYR A 374 -19.27 -11.84 4.37
CA TYR A 374 -20.36 -12.06 3.44
C TYR A 374 -21.54 -12.63 4.22
N ASP A 375 -22.51 -11.75 4.50
CA ASP A 375 -23.72 -12.07 5.23
C ASP A 375 -24.42 -13.30 4.63
N SER A 376 -24.79 -14.27 5.48
CA SER A 376 -25.46 -15.50 5.07
C SER A 376 -26.80 -15.24 4.38
N ASP A 377 -27.46 -14.13 4.73
CA ASP A 377 -28.74 -13.72 4.16
C ASP A 377 -28.60 -12.94 2.84
N LEU A 378 -27.37 -12.49 2.50
CA LEU A 378 -27.03 -11.91 1.19
C LEU A 378 -26.45 -12.96 0.22
N ILE A 379 -26.35 -14.23 0.62
CA ILE A 379 -26.03 -15.37 -0.26
C ILE A 379 -27.21 -15.71 -1.21
N ASP A 380 -28.17 -14.80 -1.39
CA ASP A 380 -29.00 -14.78 -2.61
C ASP A 380 -28.20 -14.37 -3.86
N CYS A 381 -26.92 -14.04 -3.69
CA CYS A 381 -25.98 -13.84 -4.79
C CYS A 381 -25.29 -15.15 -5.23
N TYR A 382 -26.09 -16.09 -5.76
CA TYR A 382 -25.62 -17.06 -6.76
C TYR A 382 -24.79 -16.40 -7.88
N ARG A 383 -24.88 -15.08 -8.06
CA ARG A 383 -24.11 -14.30 -9.03
C ARG A 383 -22.73 -13.80 -8.59
N LYS A 384 -22.38 -13.74 -7.30
CA LYS A 384 -21.03 -13.24 -6.88
C LYS A 384 -20.00 -14.35 -6.74
N PHE A 385 -20.38 -15.49 -6.18
CA PHE A 385 -19.51 -16.66 -6.10
C PHE A 385 -19.53 -17.54 -7.37
N SER A 386 -20.48 -17.36 -8.30
CA SER A 386 -20.43 -17.97 -9.64
C SER A 386 -19.22 -17.55 -10.47
N PHE A 387 -18.42 -16.60 -10.01
CA PHE A 387 -17.18 -16.18 -10.66
C PHE A 387 -15.94 -16.92 -10.16
N VAL A 388 -16.04 -17.68 -9.06
CA VAL A 388 -14.91 -18.37 -8.46
C VAL A 388 -14.85 -19.79 -9.01
N SER A 389 -13.79 -20.10 -9.74
CA SER A 389 -13.51 -21.47 -10.20
C SER A 389 -13.26 -22.41 -9.02
N VAL A 390 -13.52 -23.69 -9.22
CA VAL A 390 -13.19 -24.76 -8.25
C VAL A 390 -11.75 -24.64 -7.75
N GLU A 391 -10.81 -24.31 -8.64
CA GLU A 391 -9.39 -24.14 -8.29
C GLU A 391 -9.14 -22.92 -7.39
N GLN A 392 -9.87 -21.82 -7.60
CA GLN A 392 -9.77 -20.64 -6.73
C GLN A 392 -10.35 -20.90 -5.33
N VAL A 393 -11.49 -21.60 -5.21
CA VAL A 393 -12.05 -21.99 -3.91
C VAL A 393 -11.05 -22.86 -3.14
N LYS A 394 -10.45 -23.82 -3.83
CA LYS A 394 -9.40 -24.69 -3.29
C LYS A 394 -8.21 -23.88 -2.77
N LEU A 395 -7.66 -22.97 -3.58
CA LEU A 395 -6.53 -22.11 -3.18
C LEU A 395 -6.85 -21.25 -1.95
N CYS A 396 -8.04 -20.64 -1.91
CA CYS A 396 -8.46 -19.86 -0.75
C CYS A 396 -8.61 -20.71 0.51
N LEU A 397 -9.16 -21.93 0.37
CA LEU A 397 -9.28 -22.87 1.48
C LEU A 397 -7.91 -23.31 2.00
N GLU A 398 -6.98 -23.69 1.11
CA GLU A 398 -5.61 -24.07 1.50
C GLU A 398 -4.92 -22.95 2.29
N TYR A 399 -5.05 -21.71 1.84
CA TYR A 399 -4.48 -20.57 2.56
C TYR A 399 -5.15 -20.33 3.92
N CYS A 400 -6.48 -20.40 4.01
CA CYS A 400 -7.20 -20.25 5.29
C CYS A 400 -6.82 -21.34 6.30
N LEU A 401 -6.57 -22.57 5.83
CA LEU A 401 -6.20 -23.71 6.67
C LEU A 401 -4.74 -23.67 7.15
N GLU A 402 -3.92 -22.71 6.72
CA GLU A 402 -2.62 -22.40 7.36
C GLU A 402 -2.82 -21.75 8.75
N TYR A 403 -4.04 -21.35 9.12
CA TYR A 403 -4.33 -20.88 10.46
C TYR A 403 -4.41 -22.04 11.46
N ASP A 404 -3.71 -21.91 12.59
CA ASP A 404 -3.60 -22.98 13.59
C ASP A 404 -4.96 -23.42 14.18
N ASP A 405 -5.90 -22.50 14.32
CA ASP A 405 -7.23 -22.78 14.85
C ASP A 405 -8.23 -23.08 13.72
N LEU A 406 -8.43 -24.37 13.48
CA LEU A 406 -9.37 -24.87 12.46
C LEU A 406 -10.83 -24.50 12.76
N GLU A 407 -11.20 -24.25 14.03
CA GLU A 407 -12.57 -23.84 14.35
C GLU A 407 -12.87 -22.43 13.82
N ALA A 408 -11.82 -21.62 13.58
CA ALA A 408 -11.96 -20.32 12.98
C ALA A 408 -12.60 -20.38 11.59
N ILE A 409 -12.52 -21.49 10.86
CA ILE A 409 -13.13 -21.58 9.51
C ILE A 409 -14.65 -21.74 9.54
N ILE A 410 -15.23 -22.14 10.67
CA ILE A 410 -16.68 -22.33 10.82
C ILE A 410 -17.41 -21.02 10.51
N GLY A 411 -18.37 -21.06 9.60
CA GLY A 411 -19.13 -19.92 9.09
C GLY A 411 -18.54 -19.30 7.81
N ALA A 412 -17.36 -19.71 7.35
CA ALA A 412 -16.81 -19.23 6.08
C ALA A 412 -17.47 -19.94 4.87
N PRO A 413 -17.91 -19.21 3.83
CA PRO A 413 -18.49 -19.76 2.60
C PRO A 413 -17.43 -20.32 1.63
N LEU A 414 -16.71 -21.36 2.07
CA LEU A 414 -15.64 -22.03 1.30
C LEU A 414 -15.86 -23.54 1.17
N LEU A 415 -17.02 -24.05 1.58
CA LEU A 415 -17.33 -25.47 1.51
C LEU A 415 -17.91 -25.80 0.13
N LEU A 416 -17.20 -26.56 -0.69
CA LEU A 416 -17.65 -26.92 -2.04
C LEU A 416 -18.25 -28.34 -2.06
N SER A 417 -19.50 -28.47 -2.49
CA SER A 417 -20.13 -29.76 -2.81
C SER A 417 -19.79 -30.22 -4.22
N ASN A 418 -19.91 -31.52 -4.49
CA ASN A 418 -19.42 -32.10 -5.75
C ASN A 418 -20.26 -31.72 -6.99
N ASP A 419 -21.46 -31.20 -6.80
CA ASP A 419 -22.29 -30.55 -7.82
C ASP A 419 -21.78 -29.13 -8.21
N GLY A 420 -20.78 -28.61 -7.49
CA GLY A 420 -20.20 -27.29 -7.72
C GLY A 420 -20.83 -26.16 -6.90
N THR A 421 -21.74 -26.48 -5.96
CA THR A 421 -22.37 -25.49 -5.08
C THR A 421 -21.45 -25.11 -3.91
N ILE A 422 -21.43 -23.82 -3.55
CA ILE A 422 -20.66 -23.32 -2.40
C ILE A 422 -21.60 -23.13 -1.21
N GLY A 423 -21.26 -23.78 -0.09
CA GLY A 423 -21.88 -23.64 1.21
C GLY A 423 -20.91 -23.10 2.26
N THR A 424 -21.42 -22.97 3.49
CA THR A 424 -20.66 -22.52 4.66
C THR A 424 -20.18 -23.70 5.49
N PHE A 425 -18.99 -23.57 6.09
CA PHE A 425 -18.49 -24.56 7.05
C PHE A 425 -19.33 -24.55 8.33
N GLU A 426 -19.74 -25.71 8.81
CA GLU A 426 -20.50 -25.90 10.06
C GLU A 426 -19.64 -26.65 11.10
N ASN A 427 -19.99 -26.58 12.39
CA ASN A 427 -19.32 -27.37 13.46
C ASN A 427 -19.28 -28.87 13.13
N GLN A 428 -20.35 -29.36 12.52
CA GLN A 428 -20.45 -30.72 11.99
C GLN A 428 -20.97 -30.64 10.56
N ASN A 429 -20.05 -30.70 9.60
CA ASN A 429 -20.42 -30.59 8.21
C ASN A 429 -21.32 -31.76 7.80
N LYS A 430 -22.44 -31.45 7.16
CA LYS A 430 -23.44 -32.45 6.73
C LYS A 430 -22.97 -33.28 5.53
N LEU A 431 -22.06 -32.73 4.72
CA LEU A 431 -21.51 -33.37 3.53
C LEU A 431 -20.67 -34.60 3.86
N ILE A 432 -20.68 -35.56 2.95
CA ILE A 432 -19.94 -36.81 3.03
C ILE A 432 -18.56 -36.63 2.40
N LEU A 433 -17.51 -36.99 3.16
CA LEU A 433 -16.14 -37.03 2.69
C LEU A 433 -15.81 -38.43 2.16
N SER A 434 -15.68 -38.56 0.85
CA SER A 434 -15.36 -39.84 0.19
C SER A 434 -14.51 -39.63 -1.06
N LYS A 435 -13.68 -40.63 -1.40
CA LYS A 435 -13.01 -40.69 -2.72
C LYS A 435 -13.92 -41.27 -3.80
N PHE A 436 -15.04 -41.86 -3.40
CA PHE A 436 -15.94 -42.64 -4.26
C PHE A 436 -17.15 -41.83 -4.74
N VAL A 437 -17.00 -40.50 -4.88
CA VAL A 437 -18.12 -39.62 -5.26
C VAL A 437 -18.66 -39.97 -6.64
N ASP A 438 -17.79 -40.41 -7.55
CA ASP A 438 -18.16 -40.80 -8.91
C ASP A 438 -19.11 -42.03 -8.95
N LEU A 439 -19.18 -42.82 -7.87
CA LEU A 439 -20.11 -43.96 -7.79
C LEU A 439 -21.57 -43.53 -7.58
N LEU A 440 -21.79 -42.34 -7.03
CA LEU A 440 -23.10 -41.81 -6.63
C LEU A 440 -23.34 -40.43 -7.26
N SER A 441 -23.16 -40.33 -8.58
CA SER A 441 -23.24 -39.06 -9.34
C SER A 441 -24.58 -38.33 -9.15
N GLU A 442 -25.69 -39.07 -9.12
CA GLU A 442 -27.07 -38.57 -8.88
C GLU A 442 -27.30 -38.07 -7.43
N SER A 443 -26.26 -38.07 -6.58
CA SER A 443 -26.30 -37.53 -5.22
C SER A 443 -25.07 -36.65 -4.92
N SER A 444 -24.47 -36.09 -5.97
CA SER A 444 -23.24 -35.27 -5.89
C SER A 444 -23.35 -34.07 -4.93
N GLU A 445 -24.54 -33.54 -4.70
CA GLU A 445 -24.84 -32.48 -3.74
C GLU A 445 -24.58 -32.87 -2.28
N GLU A 446 -24.63 -34.18 -1.96
CA GLU A 446 -24.41 -34.69 -0.60
C GLU A 446 -22.92 -34.96 -0.30
N PHE A 447 -22.03 -34.82 -1.29
CA PHE A 447 -20.60 -35.08 -1.16
C PHE A 447 -19.76 -33.82 -1.22
N VAL A 448 -18.65 -33.83 -0.48
CA VAL A 448 -17.57 -32.84 -0.64
C VAL A 448 -16.97 -32.98 -2.03
N HIS A 449 -16.71 -31.86 -2.71
CA HIS A 449 -16.10 -31.88 -4.04
C HIS A 449 -14.75 -32.61 -4.04
N LYS A 450 -14.52 -33.45 -5.06
CA LYS A 450 -13.33 -34.31 -5.17
C LYS A 450 -11.99 -33.62 -4.96
N CYS A 451 -11.85 -32.36 -5.40
CA CYS A 451 -10.60 -31.60 -5.26
C CYS A 451 -10.26 -31.22 -3.81
N LEU A 452 -11.26 -31.20 -2.91
CA LEU A 452 -11.09 -30.84 -1.51
C LEU A 452 -10.91 -32.06 -0.59
N VAL A 453 -11.12 -33.28 -1.10
CA VAL A 453 -11.12 -34.50 -0.28
C VAL A 453 -9.78 -34.73 0.41
N GLU A 454 -8.66 -34.57 -0.31
CA GLU A 454 -7.33 -34.73 0.26
C GLU A 454 -6.99 -33.64 1.28
N ILE A 455 -7.37 -32.39 0.99
CA ILE A 455 -7.16 -31.25 1.89
C ILE A 455 -7.94 -31.46 3.21
N ALA A 456 -9.22 -31.85 3.10
CA ALA A 456 -10.05 -32.13 4.26
C ALA A 456 -9.52 -33.28 5.12
N LYS A 457 -8.96 -34.32 4.50
CA LYS A 457 -8.31 -35.43 5.22
C LYS A 457 -7.01 -34.99 5.89
N LEU A 458 -6.17 -34.23 5.19
CA LEU A 458 -4.89 -33.74 5.70
C LEU A 458 -5.08 -32.88 6.95
N HIS A 459 -6.04 -31.95 6.90
CA HIS A 459 -6.35 -31.04 8.01
C HIS A 459 -7.35 -31.62 9.01
N LYS A 460 -7.77 -32.89 8.86
CA LYS A 460 -8.72 -33.58 9.76
C LYS A 460 -10.02 -32.80 10.00
N LEU A 461 -10.57 -32.20 8.95
CA LEU A 461 -11.82 -31.47 9.04
C LEU A 461 -12.99 -32.41 9.38
N SER A 462 -13.91 -31.96 10.24
CA SER A 462 -15.06 -32.74 10.69
C SER A 462 -16.12 -32.88 9.60
N PHE A 463 -16.13 -34.03 8.93
CA PHE A 463 -17.12 -34.43 7.93
C PHE A 463 -17.72 -35.80 8.26
N LYS A 464 -18.87 -36.11 7.66
CA LYS A 464 -19.41 -37.48 7.70
C LYS A 464 -18.57 -38.39 6.80
N ASN A 465 -18.28 -39.59 7.27
CA ASN A 465 -17.68 -40.62 6.42
C ASN A 465 -18.77 -41.39 5.67
N LEU A 466 -18.44 -41.84 4.46
CA LEU A 466 -19.32 -42.74 3.70
C LEU A 466 -19.35 -44.11 4.37
N THR A 467 -20.42 -44.41 5.10
CA THR A 467 -20.66 -45.73 5.68
C THR A 467 -21.45 -46.61 4.71
N LEU A 468 -21.45 -47.93 4.94
CA LEU A 468 -22.27 -48.86 4.15
C LEU A 468 -23.76 -48.51 4.22
N THR A 469 -24.24 -48.08 5.38
CA THR A 469 -25.65 -47.65 5.57
C THR A 469 -25.97 -46.42 4.72
N GLU A 470 -25.07 -45.44 4.71
CA GLU A 470 -25.25 -44.21 3.93
C GLU A 470 -25.14 -44.46 2.43
N PHE A 471 -24.21 -45.32 2.02
CA PHE A 471 -24.11 -45.79 0.65
C PHE A 471 -25.40 -46.49 0.20
N ALA A 472 -25.92 -47.43 1.00
CA ALA A 472 -27.17 -48.12 0.70
C ALA A 472 -28.38 -47.18 0.65
N ARG A 473 -28.37 -46.10 1.43
CA ARG A 473 -29.42 -45.06 1.41
C ARG A 473 -29.40 -44.24 0.11
N LEU A 474 -28.21 -43.95 -0.41
CA LEU A 474 -28.02 -43.10 -1.59
C LEU A 474 -28.08 -43.87 -2.92
N LEU A 475 -27.66 -45.13 -2.91
CA LEU A 475 -27.61 -46.00 -4.09
C LEU A 475 -28.91 -46.04 -4.92
N PRO A 476 -30.13 -46.03 -4.35
CA PRO A 476 -31.36 -46.01 -5.13
C PRO A 476 -31.56 -44.77 -6.00
N LYS A 477 -30.88 -43.65 -5.72
CA LYS A 477 -30.92 -42.44 -6.57
C LYS A 477 -30.10 -42.64 -7.84
N SER A 478 -28.97 -43.35 -7.75
CA SER A 478 -28.06 -43.62 -8.87
C SER A 478 -28.42 -44.88 -9.67
N LEU A 479 -29.31 -45.72 -9.13
CA LEU A 479 -29.85 -46.89 -9.81
C LEU A 479 -31.16 -46.57 -10.53
N ASP A 480 -31.24 -47.00 -11.79
CA ASP A 480 -32.46 -46.95 -12.59
C ASP A 480 -33.58 -47.82 -11.99
N CYS A 481 -34.83 -47.55 -12.34
CA CYS A 481 -36.03 -48.24 -11.86
C CYS A 481 -36.00 -49.76 -12.13
N THR A 482 -35.23 -50.20 -13.12
CA THR A 482 -34.98 -51.60 -13.47
C THR A 482 -34.27 -52.40 -12.36
N PHE A 483 -33.49 -51.74 -11.50
CA PHE A 483 -32.80 -52.37 -10.37
C PHE A 483 -33.56 -52.27 -9.04
N LYS A 484 -34.71 -51.59 -9.02
CA LYS A 484 -35.57 -51.45 -7.83
C LYS A 484 -36.62 -52.56 -7.78
N THR A 485 -36.18 -53.81 -7.93
CA THR A 485 -37.06 -54.99 -7.94
C THR A 485 -36.56 -56.05 -6.97
N ASN A 486 -37.45 -56.96 -6.55
CA ASN A 486 -37.08 -58.13 -5.73
C ASN A 486 -36.47 -59.27 -6.57
N TYR A 487 -36.16 -59.03 -7.85
CA TYR A 487 -35.62 -60.03 -8.76
C TYR A 487 -34.11 -59.87 -8.93
N VAL A 488 -33.42 -61.01 -9.03
CA VAL A 488 -31.98 -61.04 -9.33
C VAL A 488 -31.77 -60.57 -10.77
N ASN A 489 -31.21 -59.38 -10.95
CA ASN A 489 -30.80 -58.87 -12.25
C ASN A 489 -29.43 -59.44 -12.63
N THR A 490 -29.31 -59.97 -13.85
CA THR A 490 -28.03 -60.44 -14.40
C THR A 490 -27.20 -59.24 -14.86
N TRP A 491 -26.09 -59.00 -14.16
CA TRP A 491 -25.14 -57.96 -14.52
C TRP A 491 -24.40 -58.31 -15.82
N THR A 492 -24.22 -57.33 -16.73
CA THR A 492 -23.48 -57.52 -17.98
C THR A 492 -22.42 -56.42 -18.14
N PRO A 493 -21.18 -56.72 -18.57
CA PRO A 493 -20.11 -55.72 -18.65
C PRO A 493 -20.37 -54.55 -19.63
N LEU A 494 -21.32 -54.72 -20.54
CA LEU A 494 -21.74 -53.78 -21.57
C LEU A 494 -23.00 -52.97 -21.16
N SER A 495 -23.50 -53.14 -19.93
CA SER A 495 -24.65 -52.37 -19.46
C SER A 495 -24.29 -50.88 -19.33
N THR A 496 -25.25 -50.01 -19.63
CA THR A 496 -25.13 -48.56 -19.46
C THR A 496 -25.05 -48.13 -17.98
N LEU A 497 -25.40 -49.03 -17.06
CA LEU A 497 -25.42 -48.84 -15.61
C LEU A 497 -24.51 -49.86 -14.93
N LEU A 498 -23.82 -49.47 -13.85
CA LEU A 498 -22.85 -50.34 -13.15
C LEU A 498 -21.81 -50.93 -14.12
N THR A 499 -21.27 -50.14 -15.05
CA THR A 499 -20.31 -50.62 -16.05
C THR A 499 -19.12 -51.34 -15.41
N ARG A 500 -18.37 -52.12 -16.21
CA ARG A 500 -17.10 -52.68 -15.76
C ARG A 500 -16.18 -51.61 -15.17
N GLU A 501 -16.16 -50.41 -15.76
CA GLU A 501 -15.42 -49.23 -15.27
C GLU A 501 -15.92 -48.76 -13.89
N TRP A 502 -17.25 -48.74 -13.67
CA TRP A 502 -17.86 -48.41 -12.38
C TRP A 502 -17.47 -49.42 -11.28
N LEU A 503 -17.35 -50.71 -11.62
CA LEU A 503 -16.88 -51.77 -10.71
C LEU A 503 -15.36 -51.75 -10.53
N GLU A 504 -14.58 -51.36 -11.55
CA GLU A 504 -13.13 -51.20 -11.43
C GLU A 504 -12.75 -50.05 -10.50
N CYS A 505 -13.61 -49.04 -10.32
CA CYS A 505 -13.49 -48.04 -9.25
C CYS A 505 -13.53 -48.64 -7.83
N PHE A 506 -14.13 -49.83 -7.64
CA PHE A 506 -14.04 -50.59 -6.37
C PHE A 506 -12.72 -51.37 -6.26
N GLY A 507 -12.19 -51.86 -7.39
CA GLY A 507 -11.08 -52.84 -7.43
C GLY A 507 -9.67 -52.27 -7.31
N ASN A 508 -9.45 -50.98 -7.61
CA ASN A 508 -8.14 -50.32 -7.49
C ASN A 508 -7.92 -49.60 -6.13
N SER A 509 -8.61 -50.07 -5.07
CA SER A 509 -8.51 -49.53 -3.71
C SER A 509 -7.31 -50.06 -2.91
#